data_AF-A0A961MPT0-F1
#
_entry.id   AF-A0A961MPT0-F1
#
_cell.length_a   1.000
_cell.length_b   1.000
_cell.length_c   1.000
_cell.angle_alpha   90.00
_cell.angle_beta   90.00
_cell.angle_gamma   90.00
#
_symmetry.space_group_name_H-M   'P 1'
#
loop_
_entity.id
_entity.type
_entity.pdbx_description
1 polymer ?
#
loop_
_entity_poly.entity_id
_entity_poly.type
_entity_poly.pdbx_seq_one_letter_code
_entity_poly.pdbx_strand_id
1 'polypeptide(L)' 'VEAKADLYAIIDELAAEGVAILLHSSEDEELLSTAHRVLVFGSGRIRADLAGEALTPTALYRAAYEVSAA' A
#
# COMPACT_ATOMS: atom_id res chain seq x y z
N VAL A 1 -0.24 13.85 12.26
CA VAL A 1 0.15 13.97 13.68
C VAL A 1 1.55 13.41 13.79
N GLU A 2 2.46 14.07 14.49
CA GLU A 2 3.89 13.73 14.61
C GLU A 2 4.12 12.24 14.94
N ALA A 3 3.31 11.66 15.84
CA ALA A 3 3.37 10.25 16.22
C ALA A 3 3.23 9.24 15.06
N LYS A 4 2.57 9.62 13.95
CA LYS A 4 2.37 8.74 12.80
C LYS A 4 3.62 8.68 11.92
N ALA A 5 4.32 9.82 11.80
CA ALA A 5 5.59 9.88 11.09
C ALA A 5 6.67 9.07 11.81
N ASP A 6 6.71 9.14 13.16
CA ASP A 6 7.63 8.34 13.97
C ASP A 6 7.39 6.84 13.79
N LEU A 7 6.12 6.41 13.73
CA LEU A 7 5.76 5.02 13.45
C LEU A 7 6.28 4.56 12.08
N TYR A 8 6.14 5.38 11.05
CA TYR A 8 6.63 5.04 9.70
C TYR A 8 8.15 4.99 9.64
N ALA A 9 8.85 5.87 10.34
CA ALA A 9 10.31 5.79 10.44
C ALA A 9 10.76 4.45 11.06
N ILE A 10 10.09 3.99 12.12
CA ILE A 10 10.37 2.68 12.73
C ILE A 10 10.06 1.53 11.75
N ILE A 11 8.95 1.62 11.01
CA ILE A 11 8.59 0.64 9.99
C ILE A 11 9.68 0.55 8.91
N ASP A 12 10.18 1.69 8.45
CA ASP A 12 11.22 1.76 7.43
C ASP A 12 12.56 1.20 7.93
N GLU A 13 12.94 1.50 9.18
CA GLU A 13 14.12 0.91 9.83
C GLU A 13 14.03 -0.62 9.90
N LEU A 14 12.91 -1.14 10.40
CA LEU A 14 12.68 -2.59 10.49
C LEU A 14 12.68 -3.26 9.11
N ALA A 15 12.08 -2.61 8.10
CA ALA A 15 12.10 -3.12 6.73
C ALA A 15 13.54 -3.15 6.17
N ALA A 16 14.36 -2.14 6.45
CA ALA A 16 15.77 -2.10 6.07
C ALA A 16 16.61 -3.20 6.75
N GLU A 17 16.23 -3.64 7.95
CA GLU A 17 16.82 -4.80 8.65
C GLU A 17 16.34 -6.15 8.08
N GLY A 18 15.45 -6.16 7.08
CA GLY A 18 14.93 -7.36 6.43
C GLY A 18 13.68 -7.94 7.10
N VAL A 19 13.04 -7.20 8.00
CA VAL A 19 11.77 -7.61 8.60
C VAL A 19 10.63 -7.46 7.58
N ALA A 20 9.84 -8.52 7.40
CA ALA A 20 8.63 -8.45 6.59
C ALA A 20 7.49 -7.78 7.36
N ILE A 21 6.93 -6.72 6.80
CA ILE A 21 5.87 -5.91 7.43
C ILE A 21 4.62 -5.95 6.54
N LEU A 22 3.47 -6.24 7.16
CA LEU A 22 2.16 -6.12 6.52
C LEU A 22 1.44 -4.91 7.11
N LEU A 23 1.34 -3.85 6.31
CA LEU A 23 0.63 -2.63 6.67
C LEU A 23 -0.77 -2.63 6.05
N HIS A 24 -1.77 -2.27 6.85
CA HIS A 24 -3.12 -1.95 6.39
C HIS A 24 -3.43 -0.51 6.77
N SER A 25 -3.65 0.35 5.78
CA SER A 25 -4.09 1.74 5.96
C SER A 25 -5.32 2.03 5.11
N SER A 26 -6.15 2.94 5.59
CA SER A 26 -7.27 3.54 4.85
C SER A 26 -6.91 4.89 4.22
N GLU A 27 -5.68 5.36 4.41
CA GLU A 27 -5.17 6.62 3.86
C GLU A 27 -4.21 6.31 2.71
N ASP A 28 -4.63 6.67 1.50
CA ASP A 28 -3.92 6.32 0.26
C ASP A 28 -2.51 6.91 0.18
N GLU A 29 -2.33 8.13 0.70
CA GLU A 29 -1.04 8.83 0.71
C GLU A 29 0.04 8.00 1.41
N GLU A 30 -0.34 7.28 2.47
CA GLU A 30 0.58 6.50 3.30
C GLU A 30 0.98 5.18 2.65
N LEU A 31 0.02 4.53 1.99
CA LEU A 31 0.29 3.34 1.20
C LEU A 31 1.26 3.67 0.07
N LEU A 32 1.09 4.82 -0.57
CA LEU A 32 1.94 5.27 -1.67
C LEU A 32 3.31 5.76 -1.22
N SER A 33 3.44 6.33 -0.02
CA SER A 33 4.72 6.84 0.49
C SER A 33 5.61 5.77 1.12
N THR A 34 5.01 4.77 1.79
CA THR A 34 5.75 3.84 2.68
C THR A 34 5.79 2.41 2.13
N ALA A 35 4.78 1.98 1.37
CA ALA A 35 4.75 0.59 0.92
C ALA A 35 5.67 0.36 -0.29
N HIS A 36 6.48 -0.69 -0.23
CA HIS A 36 7.21 -1.20 -1.39
C HIS A 36 6.28 -1.86 -2.43
N ARG A 37 5.13 -2.36 -1.97
CA ARG A 37 4.13 -3.11 -2.74
C ARG A 37 2.77 -3.00 -2.07
N VAL A 38 1.70 -2.84 -2.84
CA VAL A 38 0.31 -2.78 -2.38
C VAL A 38 -0.52 -3.84 -3.07
N LEU A 39 -1.17 -4.68 -2.27
CA LEU A 39 -2.12 -5.69 -2.74
C LEU A 39 -3.55 -5.16 -2.56
N VAL A 40 -4.28 -5.04 -3.65
CA VAL A 40 -5.67 -4.58 -3.62
C VAL A 40 -6.60 -5.78 -3.64
N PHE A 41 -7.42 -5.91 -2.60
CA PHE A 41 -8.39 -6.98 -2.45
C PHE A 41 -9.78 -6.55 -2.92
N GLY A 42 -10.51 -7.45 -3.57
CA GLY A 42 -11.92 -7.27 -3.90
C GLY A 42 -12.61 -8.62 -4.07
N SER A 43 -13.78 -8.79 -3.47
CA SER A 43 -14.54 -10.06 -3.50
C SER A 43 -13.73 -11.28 -3.00
N GLY A 44 -12.89 -11.08 -1.98
CA GLY A 44 -12.06 -12.14 -1.39
C GLY A 44 -10.86 -12.57 -2.24
N ARG A 45 -10.52 -11.85 -3.31
CA ARG A 45 -9.38 -12.13 -4.18
C ARG A 45 -8.49 -10.89 -4.33
N ILE A 46 -7.20 -11.11 -4.57
CA ILE A 46 -6.29 -10.04 -4.99
C ILE A 46 -6.65 -9.67 -6.43
N ARG A 47 -7.08 -8.41 -6.63
CA ARG A 47 -7.43 -7.84 -7.94
C ARG A 47 -6.25 -7.13 -8.58
N ALA A 48 -5.36 -6.56 -7.77
CA ALA A 48 -4.16 -5.91 -8.25
C ALA A 48 -2.99 -6.12 -7.29
N ASP A 49 -1.81 -6.09 -7.88
CA ASP A 49 -0.53 -6.18 -7.23
C ASP A 49 0.34 -5.05 -7.78
N LEU A 50 0.49 -3.99 -6.99
CA LEU A 50 1.13 -2.74 -7.41
C LEU A 50 2.48 -2.61 -6.72
N ALA A 51 3.55 -2.43 -7.49
CA ALA A 51 4.90 -2.22 -6.98
C ALA A 51 5.73 -1.39 -7.96
N GLY A 52 6.80 -0.75 -7.47
CA GLY A 52 7.69 0.07 -8.29
C GLY A 52 6.92 1.14 -9.06
N GLU A 53 7.15 1.24 -10.37
CA GLU A 53 6.50 2.24 -11.24
C GLU A 53 4.98 2.06 -11.37
N ALA A 54 4.44 0.89 -11.05
CA ALA A 54 2.99 0.65 -11.06
C ALA A 54 2.29 1.19 -9.81
N LEU A 55 3.04 1.49 -8.74
CA LEU A 55 2.51 2.02 -7.49
C LEU A 55 2.24 3.53 -7.61
N THR A 56 1.14 3.85 -8.30
CA THR A 56 0.70 5.23 -8.54
C THR A 56 -0.69 5.46 -7.96
N PRO A 57 -1.05 6.71 -7.58
CA PRO A 57 -2.40 7.03 -7.14
C PRO A 57 -3.45 6.54 -8.15
N THR A 58 -3.25 6.82 -9.44
CA THR A 58 -4.17 6.41 -10.50
C THR A 58 -4.36 4.90 -10.56
N ALA A 59 -3.28 4.11 -10.49
CA ALA A 59 -3.37 2.66 -10.51
C ALA A 59 -4.04 2.10 -9.25
N LEU A 60 -3.78 2.69 -8.08
CA LEU A 60 -4.41 2.33 -6.82
C LEU A 60 -5.93 2.58 -6.85
N TYR A 61 -6.34 3.79 -7.23
CA TYR A 61 -7.77 4.14 -7.34
C TYR A 61 -8.48 3.27 -8.37
N ARG A 62 -7.84 3.03 -9.52
CA ARG A 62 -8.38 2.13 -10.54
C ARG A 62 -8.60 0.73 -9.97
N ALA A 63 -7.60 0.16 -9.31
CA ALA A 63 -7.72 -1.17 -8.72
C ALA A 63 -8.76 -1.27 -7.59
N ALA A 64 -8.91 -0.20 -6.80
CA ALA A 64 -9.84 -0.16 -5.67
C ALA A 64 -11.31 0.04 -6.10
N TYR A 65 -11.55 0.89 -7.09
CA TYR A 65 -12.88 1.37 -7.44
C TYR A 65 -13.39 0.94 -8.81
N GLU A 66 -12.53 0.56 -9.78
CA GLU A 66 -13.05 -0.07 -10.99
C GLU A 66 -13.54 -1.47 -10.65
N VAL A 67 -14.85 -1.58 -10.56
CA VAL A 67 -15.56 -2.84 -10.63
C VAL A 67 -15.33 -3.37 -12.04
N SER A 68 -14.63 -4.50 -12.19
CA SER A 68 -14.59 -5.24 -13.45
C SER A 68 -16.01 -5.31 -14.00
N ALA A 69 -16.22 -4.73 -15.17
CA ALA A 69 -17.42 -4.95 -15.94
C ALA A 69 -17.51 -6.46 -16.18
N ALA A 70 -18.41 -7.11 -15.43
CA ALA A 70 -18.82 -8.47 -15.68
C ALA A 70 -19.75 -8.50 -16.89
#